data_AF-A0A644YJR6-F1
#
_entry.id   AF-A0A644YJR6-F1
#
_cell.length_a   1.000
_cell.length_b   1.000
_cell.length_c   1.000
_cell.angle_alpha   90.00
_cell.angle_beta   90.00
_cell.angle_gamma   90.00
#
_symmetry.space_group_name_H-M   'P 1'
#
loop_
_entity.id
_entity.type
_entity.pdbx_description
1 polymer ?
#
loop_
_entity_poly.entity_id
_entity_poly.type
_entity_poly.pdbx_seq_one_letter_code
_entity_poly.pdbx_strand_id
1 'polypeptide(L)'
;MSNYPSPFLDNYLASKINTVVYLPESPDHVTLAALLDMASNWGMRELSGVPQRMEVRFGEPGQVPANEVVLGQTSNWFPNQNLPNDAPVITLRELPGGYSRLLITGETTNSLAKAIDALNRPQLTKTFFGQQMVLSAPLNSKAAKATNIVTGKSGRYTLVDLGYAEDIAVSGAFHQEAVLNIPRPSNYKIGDGSYIETHFRHSRILDPKKSALTVYINDIPIRATALIAENAEQGILKVPIPGSEQNKPMWRVRFGFYHDLGIVDCSKRYDEVAWSVIEKETTVFLKPGKVEQFPEWGDFPNSFSDSSNGNINLTMLLPEQPSQEELSAAFKLAYFIGQNNKRKIKWHVQTASNFDERTAVGTVIAIGRNDDTNQWTALQKYLSVFPESNSGFHIASWVEVMPESLRDFDIYQIGKIDNDRLLYAFMYTNPARINELLNLALLSGSPLTGQVALVDAQGNHASFSQQLIEAENNGFVAWLNTIVEGIGAVGAIYLTVTIAIIAATLVLMFFMRKHP
;
A
#
# COMPACT_ATOMS: atom_id res chain seq x y z
N MET A 1 -8.71 22.05 18.03
CA MET A 1 -7.70 21.43 17.13
C MET A 1 -7.05 20.17 17.69
N SER A 2 -6.99 19.97 19.02
CA SER A 2 -6.43 18.78 19.66
C SER A 2 -6.96 17.42 19.13
N ASN A 3 -8.17 17.42 18.58
CA ASN A 3 -8.86 16.22 18.09
C ASN A 3 -8.75 16.02 16.57
N TYR A 4 -7.85 16.76 15.89
CA TYR A 4 -7.61 16.56 14.46
C TYR A 4 -7.31 15.08 14.14
N PRO A 5 -7.92 14.50 13.09
CA PRO A 5 -8.60 15.16 11.97
C PRO A 5 -10.13 15.33 12.12
N SER A 6 -10.72 15.12 13.31
CA SER A 6 -12.14 15.45 13.52
C SER A 6 -12.39 16.97 13.43
N PRO A 7 -13.48 17.45 12.81
CA PRO A 7 -14.62 16.70 12.24
C PRO A 7 -14.50 16.38 10.73
N PHE A 8 -13.31 16.55 10.14
CA PHE A 8 -13.09 16.27 8.70
C PHE A 8 -13.06 14.77 8.39
N LEU A 9 -12.84 13.94 9.41
CA LEU A 9 -13.00 12.49 9.43
C LEU A 9 -13.70 12.07 10.73
N ASP A 10 -14.49 10.99 10.67
CA ASP A 10 -15.26 10.46 11.81
C ASP A 10 -14.53 9.29 12.46
N ASN A 11 -14.60 9.20 13.79
CA ASN A 11 -14.00 8.14 14.58
C ASN A 11 -15.04 7.20 15.20
N TYR A 12 -16.34 7.53 15.14
CA TYR A 12 -17.32 6.91 16.04
C TYR A 12 -18.64 6.48 15.40
N LEU A 13 -19.06 7.06 14.28
CA LEU A 13 -20.37 6.76 13.73
C LEU A 13 -20.35 6.68 12.20
N ALA A 14 -21.24 5.85 11.66
CA ALA A 14 -21.62 5.81 10.25
C ALA A 14 -22.31 7.11 9.77
N SER A 15 -22.04 8.25 10.41
CA SER A 15 -22.44 9.59 9.95
C SER A 15 -21.73 9.90 8.65
N LYS A 16 -22.48 10.42 7.68
CA LYS A 16 -21.93 10.88 6.40
C LYS A 16 -21.07 12.13 6.63
N ILE A 17 -19.77 11.97 6.84
CA ILE A 17 -18.84 13.09 6.84
C ILE A 17 -18.48 13.42 5.39
N ASN A 18 -18.85 14.63 4.98
CA ASN A 18 -18.52 15.21 3.70
C ASN A 18 -17.40 16.21 3.92
N THR A 19 -16.28 16.01 3.22
CA THR A 19 -15.14 16.92 3.28
C THR A 19 -14.74 17.34 1.87
N VAL A 20 -14.60 18.64 1.69
CA VAL A 20 -14.15 19.26 0.43
C VAL A 20 -12.86 20.03 0.70
N VAL A 21 -11.85 19.78 -0.11
CA VAL A 21 -10.58 20.49 -0.05
C VAL A 21 -10.56 21.56 -1.13
N TYR A 22 -10.25 22.79 -0.75
CA TYR A 22 -10.10 23.93 -1.64
C TYR A 22 -8.62 24.27 -1.81
N LEU A 23 -8.21 24.41 -3.07
CA LEU A 23 -6.88 24.83 -3.51
C LEU A 23 -6.97 26.17 -4.26
N PRO A 24 -5.88 26.94 -4.34
CA PRO A 24 -5.82 28.08 -5.26
C PRO A 24 -6.05 27.64 -6.70
N GLU A 25 -6.43 28.58 -7.58
CA GLU A 25 -6.69 28.32 -9.02
C GLU A 25 -5.50 27.73 -9.78
N SER A 26 -4.28 27.91 -9.29
CA SER A 26 -3.06 27.37 -9.89
C SER A 26 -2.11 26.93 -8.78
N PRO A 27 -2.37 25.76 -8.16
CA PRO A 27 -1.52 25.26 -7.09
C PRO A 27 -0.18 24.80 -7.65
N ASP A 28 0.90 25.10 -6.94
CA ASP A 28 2.21 24.57 -7.29
C ASP A 28 2.38 23.10 -6.85
N HIS A 29 3.44 22.46 -7.32
CA HIS A 29 3.74 21.05 -7.00
C HIS A 29 3.93 20.80 -5.49
N VAL A 30 4.39 21.81 -4.73
CA VAL A 30 4.55 21.71 -3.27
C VAL A 30 3.18 21.69 -2.59
N THR A 31 2.26 22.54 -3.02
CA THR A 31 0.87 22.60 -2.56
C THR A 31 0.14 21.29 -2.87
N LEU A 32 0.33 20.74 -4.08
CA LEU A 32 -0.22 19.44 -4.46
C LEU A 32 0.40 18.29 -3.65
N ALA A 33 1.71 18.29 -3.41
CA ALA A 33 2.35 17.29 -2.54
C ALA A 33 1.80 17.37 -1.11
N ALA A 34 1.60 18.57 -0.59
CA ALA A 34 1.04 18.81 0.74
C ALA A 34 -0.41 18.30 0.87
N LEU A 35 -1.22 18.44 -0.18
CA LEU A 35 -2.55 17.81 -0.28
C LEU A 35 -2.47 16.28 -0.15
N LEU A 36 -1.56 15.64 -0.89
CA LEU A 36 -1.42 14.18 -0.90
C LEU A 36 -0.81 13.64 0.42
N ASP A 37 0.12 14.39 1.03
CA ASP A 37 0.67 14.10 2.36
C ASP A 37 -0.41 14.16 3.45
N MET A 38 -1.34 15.10 3.35
CA MET A 38 -2.49 15.16 4.24
C MET A 38 -3.43 13.96 4.02
N ALA A 39 -3.74 13.66 2.76
CA ALA A 39 -4.64 12.57 2.38
C ALA A 39 -4.13 11.20 2.86
N SER A 40 -2.84 10.92 2.65
CA SER A 40 -2.24 9.67 3.11
C SER A 40 -2.22 9.58 4.63
N ASN A 41 -1.88 10.66 5.34
CA ASN A 41 -1.94 10.69 6.80
C ASN A 41 -3.36 10.47 7.33
N TRP A 42 -4.37 11.00 6.65
CA TRP A 42 -5.77 10.76 6.95
C TRP A 42 -6.13 9.28 6.81
N GLY A 43 -5.69 8.62 5.73
CA GLY A 43 -5.90 7.19 5.53
C GLY A 43 -5.24 6.35 6.63
N MET A 44 -4.02 6.71 7.04
CA MET A 44 -3.25 5.99 8.07
C MET A 44 -3.94 5.92 9.44
N ARG A 45 -4.79 6.89 9.77
CA ARG A 45 -5.36 7.03 11.13
C ARG A 45 -6.44 5.99 11.47
N GLU A 46 -6.77 5.07 10.56
CA GLU A 46 -7.75 3.97 10.79
C GLU A 46 -9.09 4.45 11.38
N LEU A 47 -9.54 5.63 10.94
CA LEU A 47 -10.77 6.21 11.44
C LEU A 47 -11.97 5.44 10.84
N SER A 48 -12.93 5.08 11.69
CA SER A 48 -14.05 4.24 11.28
C SER A 48 -15.00 5.00 10.34
N GLY A 49 -15.10 4.55 9.09
CA GLY A 49 -16.02 5.09 8.09
C GLY A 49 -15.29 5.66 6.88
N VAL A 50 -15.71 5.25 5.68
CA VAL A 50 -15.24 5.86 4.43
C VAL A 50 -15.93 7.22 4.28
N PRO A 51 -15.19 8.33 4.11
CA PRO A 51 -15.83 9.61 3.86
C PRO A 51 -16.69 9.51 2.58
N GLN A 52 -17.98 9.84 2.67
CA GLN A 52 -18.90 9.69 1.53
C GLN A 52 -18.59 10.68 0.40
N ARG A 53 -17.90 11.77 0.73
CA ARG A 53 -17.50 12.82 -0.20
C ARG A 53 -16.09 13.28 0.12
N MET A 54 -15.18 13.02 -0.82
CA MET A 54 -13.80 13.49 -0.84
C MET A 54 -13.56 14.18 -2.18
N GLU A 55 -13.74 15.48 -2.21
CA GLU A 55 -13.59 16.30 -3.42
C GLU A 55 -12.48 17.32 -3.23
N VAL A 56 -11.75 17.59 -4.29
CA VAL A 56 -10.81 18.70 -4.40
C VAL A 56 -11.38 19.71 -5.38
N ARG A 57 -11.38 20.99 -5.00
CA ARG A 57 -11.92 22.10 -5.79
C ARG A 57 -10.91 23.23 -5.87
N PHE A 58 -11.02 24.02 -6.93
CA PHE A 58 -10.31 25.29 -7.06
C PHE A 58 -11.17 26.46 -6.60
N GLY A 59 -10.50 27.54 -6.18
CA GLY A 59 -11.13 28.83 -5.95
C GLY A 59 -11.80 28.97 -4.58
N GLU A 60 -12.83 29.81 -4.52
CA GLU A 60 -13.41 30.27 -3.26
C GLU A 60 -14.08 29.16 -2.43
N PRO A 61 -13.70 28.98 -1.15
CA PRO A 61 -14.37 28.07 -0.23
C PRO A 61 -15.81 28.51 0.12
N GLY A 62 -16.67 27.60 0.58
CA GLY A 62 -18.05 27.91 0.98
C GLY A 62 -19.10 27.59 -0.08
N GLN A 63 -18.73 26.86 -1.14
CA GLN A 63 -19.62 26.58 -2.27
C GLN A 63 -20.62 25.45 -1.98
N VAL A 64 -20.37 24.63 -0.97
CA VAL A 64 -21.19 23.44 -0.67
C VAL A 64 -21.33 23.21 0.82
N PRO A 65 -22.45 22.62 1.29
CA PRO A 65 -22.66 22.28 2.69
C PRO A 65 -21.81 21.05 3.08
N ALA A 66 -20.55 21.28 3.46
CA ALA A 66 -19.59 20.27 3.84
C ALA A 66 -18.57 20.83 4.84
N ASN A 67 -17.81 19.93 5.49
CA ASN A 67 -16.58 20.34 6.14
C ASN A 67 -15.56 20.72 5.07
N GLU A 68 -14.75 21.72 5.36
CA GLU A 68 -13.86 22.31 4.37
C GLU A 68 -12.42 22.33 4.85
N VAL A 69 -11.50 21.90 4.01
CA VAL A 69 -10.07 22.17 4.20
C VAL A 69 -9.63 23.16 3.14
N VAL A 70 -8.99 24.24 3.54
CA VAL A 70 -8.51 25.28 2.61
C VAL A 70 -6.99 25.30 2.70
N LEU A 71 -6.32 25.04 1.60
CA LEU A 71 -4.88 24.79 1.55
C LEU A 71 -4.22 25.68 0.50
N GLY A 72 -3.21 26.47 0.89
CA GLY A 72 -2.46 27.33 -0.03
C GLY A 72 -1.65 28.39 0.70
N GLN A 73 -0.97 29.27 -0.03
CA GLN A 73 -0.30 30.41 0.59
C GLN A 73 -1.33 31.39 1.14
N THR A 74 -0.95 32.15 2.16
CA THR A 74 -1.84 33.15 2.79
C THR A 74 -2.32 34.18 1.78
N SER A 75 -1.45 34.61 0.86
CA SER A 75 -1.78 35.56 -0.21
C SER A 75 -2.84 35.05 -1.18
N ASN A 76 -3.01 33.72 -1.33
CA ASN A 76 -4.07 33.15 -2.18
C ASN A 76 -5.46 33.37 -1.59
N TRP A 77 -5.56 33.47 -0.26
CA TRP A 77 -6.83 33.50 0.46
C TRP A 77 -7.11 34.85 1.14
N PHE A 78 -6.04 35.54 1.53
CA PHE A 78 -6.03 36.82 2.23
C PHE A 78 -4.95 37.72 1.62
N PRO A 79 -5.16 38.26 0.41
CA PRO A 79 -4.13 38.99 -0.34
C PRO A 79 -3.59 40.25 0.38
N ASN A 80 -4.32 40.76 1.37
CA ASN A 80 -3.93 41.93 2.15
C ASN A 80 -3.36 41.58 3.54
N GLN A 81 -3.10 40.29 3.82
CA GLN A 81 -2.59 39.82 5.10
C GLN A 81 -1.24 39.15 4.92
N ASN A 82 -0.21 39.70 5.57
CA ASN A 82 1.12 39.11 5.64
C ASN A 82 1.34 38.49 7.02
N LEU A 83 1.91 37.30 7.04
CA LEU A 83 2.28 36.63 8.29
C LEU A 83 3.72 36.97 8.68
N PRO A 84 3.98 37.35 9.94
CA PRO A 84 5.35 37.61 10.38
C PRO A 84 6.20 36.34 10.32
N ASN A 85 7.44 36.46 9.85
CA ASN A 85 8.46 35.41 9.86
C ASN A 85 8.12 34.12 9.08
N ASP A 86 7.34 34.20 8.00
CA ASP A 86 6.95 33.02 7.20
C ASP A 86 6.33 31.91 8.07
N ALA A 87 5.51 32.32 9.04
CA ALA A 87 4.96 31.41 10.04
C ALA A 87 3.90 30.49 9.41
N PRO A 88 3.97 29.17 9.63
CA PRO A 88 2.87 28.25 9.32
C PRO A 88 1.68 28.54 10.24
N VAL A 89 0.48 28.67 9.66
CA VAL A 89 -0.75 28.99 10.37
C VAL A 89 -1.82 27.94 10.09
N ILE A 90 -2.42 27.44 11.15
CA ILE A 90 -3.55 26.53 11.10
C ILE A 90 -4.70 27.21 11.83
N THR A 91 -5.85 27.35 11.19
CA THR A 91 -7.04 27.98 11.77
C THR A 91 -8.23 27.06 11.60
N LEU A 92 -8.95 26.77 12.68
CA LEU A 92 -10.18 26.01 12.69
C LEU A 92 -11.33 26.96 13.01
N ARG A 93 -12.31 27.04 12.11
CA ARG A 93 -13.50 27.89 12.27
C ARG A 93 -14.76 27.03 12.13
N GLU A 94 -15.77 27.37 12.91
CA GLU A 94 -17.12 26.81 12.71
C GLU A 94 -17.80 27.54 11.56
N LEU A 95 -18.56 26.78 10.77
CA LEU A 95 -19.39 27.27 9.68
C LEU A 95 -20.88 27.08 10.03
N PRO A 96 -21.79 27.82 9.38
CA PRO A 96 -23.22 27.56 9.48
C PRO A 96 -23.57 26.10 9.16
N GLY A 97 -24.61 25.56 9.81
CA GLY A 97 -25.08 24.19 9.56
C GLY A 97 -24.27 23.10 10.28
N GLY A 98 -23.37 23.46 11.20
CA GLY A 98 -22.58 22.51 12.00
C GLY A 98 -21.32 22.00 11.29
N TYR A 99 -20.94 22.60 10.16
CA TYR A 99 -19.70 22.29 9.47
C TYR A 99 -18.51 23.03 10.07
N SER A 100 -17.31 22.60 9.73
CA SER A 100 -16.06 23.27 10.11
C SER A 100 -15.19 23.56 8.90
N ARG A 101 -14.40 24.64 9.00
CA ARG A 101 -13.35 24.99 8.05
C ARG A 101 -11.99 24.92 8.72
N LEU A 102 -11.10 24.08 8.20
CA LEU A 102 -9.68 24.07 8.54
C LEU A 102 -8.91 24.81 7.45
N LEU A 103 -8.40 25.98 7.79
CA LEU A 103 -7.53 26.77 6.96
C LEU A 103 -6.07 26.44 7.32
N ILE A 104 -5.30 26.00 6.33
CA ILE A 104 -3.89 25.62 6.46
C ILE A 104 -3.10 26.50 5.50
N THR A 105 -2.37 27.47 6.04
CA THR A 105 -1.63 28.45 5.23
C THR A 105 -0.21 28.67 5.71
N GLY A 106 0.59 29.26 4.83
CA GLY A 106 1.92 29.79 5.10
C GLY A 106 2.18 30.99 4.20
N GLU A 107 3.19 31.81 4.50
CA GLU A 107 3.58 32.90 3.59
C GLU A 107 4.20 32.32 2.31
N THR A 108 5.03 31.27 2.47
CA THR A 108 5.63 30.48 1.40
C THR A 108 5.03 29.08 1.31
N THR A 109 5.24 28.40 0.18
CA THR A 109 4.85 26.99 0.02
C THR A 109 5.65 26.06 0.94
N ASN A 110 6.84 26.47 1.37
CA ASN A 110 7.63 25.76 2.39
C ASN A 110 7.03 25.87 3.79
N SER A 111 6.52 27.03 4.21
CA SER A 111 5.83 27.15 5.51
C SER A 111 4.47 26.46 5.49
N LEU A 112 3.78 26.45 4.35
CA LEU A 112 2.61 25.59 4.14
C LEU A 112 2.94 24.10 4.35
N ALA A 113 4.01 23.60 3.73
CA ALA A 113 4.45 22.21 3.91
C ALA A 113 4.78 21.89 5.38
N LYS A 114 5.35 22.85 6.12
CA LYS A 114 5.58 22.71 7.58
C LYS A 114 4.27 22.64 8.37
N ALA A 115 3.24 23.39 8.00
CA ALA A 115 1.92 23.30 8.65
C ALA A 115 1.34 21.90 8.51
N ILE A 116 1.43 21.32 7.31
CA ILE A 116 0.97 19.97 7.02
C ILE A 116 1.79 18.91 7.75
N ASP A 117 3.12 19.03 7.74
CA ASP A 117 3.98 18.10 8.50
C ASP A 117 3.69 18.15 10.01
N ALA A 118 3.33 19.32 10.56
CA ALA A 118 2.90 19.44 11.95
C ALA A 118 1.56 18.75 12.22
N LEU A 119 0.56 18.93 11.33
CA LEU A 119 -0.74 18.26 11.42
C LEU A 119 -0.61 16.74 11.31
N ASN A 120 0.35 16.26 10.53
CA ASN A 120 0.60 14.85 10.30
C ASN A 120 1.29 14.15 11.50
N ARG A 121 1.65 14.88 12.56
CA ARG A 121 2.27 14.35 13.78
C ARG A 121 1.27 14.32 14.94
N PRO A 122 0.66 13.16 15.27
CA PRO A 122 -0.37 13.06 16.31
C PRO A 122 0.02 13.69 17.66
N GLN A 123 1.28 13.50 18.07
CA GLN A 123 1.80 14.05 19.33
C GLN A 123 1.82 15.58 19.34
N LEU A 124 2.08 16.23 18.20
CA LEU A 124 1.99 17.69 18.08
C LEU A 124 0.54 18.16 18.03
N THR A 125 -0.32 17.45 17.32
CA THR A 125 -1.73 17.86 17.23
C THR A 125 -2.41 17.90 18.60
N LYS A 126 -2.04 17.00 19.52
CA LYS A 126 -2.55 16.99 20.90
C LYS A 126 -2.18 18.25 21.70
N THR A 127 -1.12 18.96 21.31
CA THR A 127 -0.71 20.21 21.96
C THR A 127 -1.35 21.45 21.34
N PHE A 128 -2.18 21.30 20.29
CA PHE A 128 -2.85 22.44 19.66
C PHE A 128 -4.08 22.87 20.46
N PHE A 129 -3.98 24.03 21.09
CA PHE A 129 -5.05 24.66 21.86
C PHE A 129 -5.67 25.82 21.08
N GLY A 130 -6.99 25.99 21.19
CA GLY A 130 -7.74 27.08 20.55
C GLY A 130 -8.13 26.85 19.09
N GLN A 131 -8.58 27.94 18.45
CA GLN A 131 -9.09 28.02 17.09
C GLN A 131 -8.05 28.51 16.06
N GLN A 132 -6.89 28.98 16.51
CA GLN A 132 -5.78 29.34 15.65
C GLN A 132 -4.45 28.92 16.29
N MET A 133 -3.56 28.36 15.48
CA MET A 133 -2.20 28.00 15.87
C MET A 133 -1.22 28.63 14.89
N VAL A 134 -0.27 29.40 15.43
CA VAL A 134 0.89 29.92 14.69
C VAL A 134 2.10 29.13 15.15
N LEU A 135 2.73 28.40 14.23
CA LEU A 135 3.85 27.52 14.55
C LEU A 135 5.17 28.32 14.50
N SER A 136 5.96 28.23 15.56
CA SER A 136 7.32 28.80 15.57
C SER A 136 8.30 27.84 14.92
N ALA A 137 9.16 28.33 14.03
CA ALA A 137 10.27 27.56 13.48
C ALA A 137 11.49 27.59 14.45
N PRO A 138 12.25 26.49 14.57
CA PRO A 138 12.01 25.16 14.00
C PRO A 138 10.99 24.38 14.82
N LEU A 139 10.13 23.60 14.14
CA LEU A 139 9.35 22.56 14.80
C LEU A 139 10.36 21.60 15.43
N ASN A 140 10.53 21.64 16.75
CA ASN A 140 11.47 20.77 17.47
C ASN A 140 11.12 19.31 17.20
N SER A 141 11.74 18.74 16.18
CA SER A 141 11.74 17.32 15.94
C SER A 141 12.70 16.71 16.95
N LYS A 142 12.19 16.34 18.11
CA LYS A 142 12.56 15.02 18.60
C LYS A 142 11.93 14.03 17.62
N ALA A 143 12.50 13.95 16.42
CA ALA A 143 12.32 12.80 15.57
C ALA A 143 12.70 11.65 16.50
N ALA A 144 11.76 10.73 16.73
CA ALA A 144 12.15 9.39 17.13
C ALA A 144 13.34 9.07 16.22
N LYS A 145 14.52 8.83 16.81
CA LYS A 145 15.70 8.46 16.03
C LYS A 145 15.17 7.43 15.05
N ALA A 146 15.24 7.74 13.76
CA ALA A 146 15.08 6.73 12.75
C ALA A 146 16.15 5.72 13.13
N THR A 147 15.74 4.65 13.79
CA THR A 147 16.52 3.43 13.80
C THR A 147 16.75 3.24 12.32
N ASN A 148 18.02 3.34 11.90
CA ASN A 148 18.40 2.83 10.61
C ASN A 148 17.80 1.43 10.59
N ILE A 149 16.69 1.27 9.86
CA ILE A 149 16.22 -0.05 9.48
C ILE A 149 17.31 -0.48 8.55
N VAL A 150 18.34 -1.08 9.15
CA VAL A 150 19.25 -1.95 8.45
C VAL A 150 18.29 -2.85 7.70
N THR A 151 18.29 -2.75 6.38
CA THR A 151 17.73 -3.75 5.49
C THR A 151 18.31 -5.08 5.91
N GLY A 152 17.63 -5.69 6.87
CA GLY A 152 18.15 -6.76 7.71
C GLY A 152 18.09 -8.00 6.88
N LYS A 153 19.25 -8.41 6.34
CA LYS A 153 19.55 -9.77 5.87
C LYS A 153 18.32 -10.52 5.33
N SER A 154 18.05 -10.37 4.03
CA SER A 154 17.28 -11.35 3.25
C SER A 154 15.91 -11.72 3.86
N GLY A 155 14.98 -10.77 3.93
CA GLY A 155 13.57 -11.03 4.20
C GLY A 155 13.16 -11.16 5.66
N ARG A 156 13.95 -10.62 6.61
CA ARG A 156 13.52 -10.50 8.02
C ARG A 156 13.00 -9.09 8.31
N TYR A 157 11.83 -9.01 8.92
CA TYR A 157 11.15 -7.76 9.27
C TYR A 157 10.64 -7.84 10.71
N THR A 158 10.93 -6.85 11.54
CA THR A 158 10.33 -6.68 12.87
C THR A 158 8.97 -5.98 12.76
N LEU A 159 8.20 -5.93 13.86
CA LEU A 159 6.96 -5.14 13.87
C LEU A 159 7.24 -3.65 13.65
N VAL A 160 8.37 -3.14 14.14
CA VAL A 160 8.81 -1.76 13.90
C VAL A 160 9.03 -1.50 12.41
N ASP A 161 9.67 -2.44 11.70
CA ASP A 161 9.91 -2.31 10.25
C ASP A 161 8.60 -2.28 9.44
N LEU A 162 7.57 -2.95 9.97
CA LEU A 162 6.22 -3.01 9.41
C LEU A 162 5.33 -1.81 9.83
N GLY A 163 5.85 -0.89 10.64
CA GLY A 163 5.16 0.34 11.07
C GLY A 163 4.45 0.27 12.43
N TYR A 164 4.58 -0.84 13.16
CA TYR A 164 4.08 -0.96 14.54
C TYR A 164 5.21 -0.57 15.50
N ALA A 165 5.24 0.71 15.89
CA ALA A 165 6.37 1.32 16.60
C ALA A 165 6.53 0.86 18.07
N GLU A 166 5.47 0.34 18.68
CA GLU A 166 5.39 0.01 20.10
C GLU A 166 4.88 -1.42 20.30
N ASP A 167 5.07 -1.93 21.52
CA ASP A 167 4.45 -3.18 21.97
C ASP A 167 2.93 -3.11 21.90
N ILE A 168 2.31 -4.26 21.63
CA ILE A 168 0.85 -4.38 21.50
C ILE A 168 0.33 -5.12 22.72
N ALA A 169 -0.26 -4.35 23.64
CA ALA A 169 -0.88 -4.87 24.84
C ALA A 169 -2.37 -5.19 24.62
N VAL A 170 -2.79 -6.36 25.08
CA VAL A 170 -4.19 -6.76 25.18
C VAL A 170 -4.50 -7.12 26.62
N SER A 171 -5.67 -6.73 27.12
CA SER A 171 -6.03 -6.85 28.53
C SER A 171 -7.51 -7.14 28.70
N GLY A 172 -7.84 -7.80 29.81
CA GLY A 172 -9.18 -8.27 30.11
C GLY A 172 -9.23 -9.79 30.22
N ALA A 173 -10.23 -10.31 30.93
CA ALA A 173 -10.45 -11.74 31.08
C ALA A 173 -10.96 -12.37 29.77
N PHE A 174 -10.81 -13.68 29.65
CA PHE A 174 -11.28 -14.50 28.54
C PHE A 174 -10.68 -14.08 27.19
N HIS A 175 -11.49 -13.97 26.15
CA HIS A 175 -11.02 -13.78 24.78
C HIS A 175 -10.57 -12.34 24.55
N GLN A 176 -9.30 -12.19 24.20
CA GLN A 176 -8.70 -10.93 23.77
C GLN A 176 -7.98 -11.15 22.45
N GLU A 177 -7.95 -10.14 21.60
CA GLU A 177 -7.29 -10.28 20.31
C GLU A 177 -6.50 -9.04 19.90
N ALA A 178 -5.41 -9.30 19.18
CA ALA A 178 -4.70 -8.31 18.40
C ALA A 178 -4.64 -8.80 16.95
N VAL A 179 -4.77 -7.90 15.99
CA VAL A 179 -4.74 -8.21 14.57
C VAL A 179 -3.68 -7.33 13.90
N LEU A 180 -2.79 -7.97 13.14
CA LEU A 180 -1.80 -7.30 12.30
C LEU A 180 -2.08 -7.62 10.84
N ASN A 181 -1.99 -6.60 10.00
CA ASN A 181 -2.01 -6.76 8.56
C ASN A 181 -0.58 -6.63 8.05
N ILE A 182 -0.09 -7.68 7.38
CA ILE A 182 1.29 -7.77 6.91
C ILE A 182 1.25 -7.92 5.38
N PRO A 183 1.70 -6.90 4.63
CA PRO A 183 1.70 -6.96 3.17
C PRO A 183 2.79 -7.89 2.65
N ARG A 184 2.53 -8.54 1.51
CA ARG A 184 3.52 -9.37 0.83
C ARG A 184 4.48 -8.49 0.02
N PRO A 185 5.81 -8.62 0.19
CA PRO A 185 6.79 -7.98 -0.69
C PRO A 185 6.48 -8.22 -2.18
N SER A 186 6.52 -7.15 -2.99
CA SER A 186 6.13 -7.19 -4.41
C SER A 186 7.23 -7.67 -5.35
N ASN A 187 8.48 -7.74 -4.88
CA ASN A 187 9.65 -8.01 -5.72
C ASN A 187 10.07 -9.49 -5.82
N TYR A 188 9.48 -10.38 -5.01
CA TYR A 188 9.78 -11.81 -5.06
C TYR A 188 8.60 -12.66 -4.56
N LYS A 189 8.49 -13.90 -5.07
CA LYS A 189 7.57 -14.89 -4.49
C LYS A 189 8.04 -15.29 -3.11
N ILE A 190 7.12 -15.53 -2.19
CA ILE A 190 7.46 -16.03 -0.87
C ILE A 190 7.81 -17.51 -0.97
N GLY A 191 8.96 -17.89 -0.43
CA GLY A 191 9.45 -19.25 -0.45
C GLY A 191 9.06 -20.05 0.80
N ASP A 192 9.10 -21.37 0.65
CA ASP A 192 8.86 -22.32 1.73
C ASP A 192 9.84 -22.15 2.89
N GLY A 193 9.30 -22.26 4.11
CA GLY A 193 10.03 -22.02 5.35
C GLY A 193 9.93 -20.57 5.85
N SER A 194 9.05 -19.76 5.27
CA SER A 194 8.65 -18.47 5.83
C SER A 194 7.83 -18.67 7.11
N TYR A 195 7.99 -17.78 8.09
CA TYR A 195 7.36 -17.89 9.41
C TYR A 195 7.23 -16.55 10.11
N ILE A 196 6.35 -16.52 11.12
CA ILE A 196 6.22 -15.46 12.10
C ILE A 196 6.76 -16.00 13.43
N GLU A 197 7.72 -15.31 14.02
CA GLU A 197 8.26 -15.60 15.34
C GLU A 197 7.74 -14.56 16.31
N THR A 198 6.71 -14.94 17.07
CA THR A 198 6.02 -14.09 18.02
C THR A 198 6.77 -14.09 19.34
N HIS A 199 7.23 -12.91 19.75
CA HIS A 199 7.78 -12.66 21.07
C HIS A 199 6.67 -12.06 21.93
N PHE A 200 6.38 -12.68 23.07
CA PHE A 200 5.27 -12.29 23.93
C PHE A 200 5.59 -12.47 25.41
N ARG A 201 4.87 -11.71 26.23
CA ARG A 201 4.84 -11.84 27.68
C ARG A 201 3.41 -11.73 28.17
N HIS A 202 3.12 -12.30 29.33
CA HIS A 202 1.77 -12.31 29.88
C HIS A 202 1.79 -12.30 31.39
N SER A 203 0.63 -12.00 31.97
CA SER A 203 0.48 -12.02 33.42
C SER A 203 0.68 -13.43 33.98
N ARG A 204 1.47 -13.53 35.07
CA ARG A 204 1.72 -14.79 35.79
C ARG A 204 0.51 -15.28 36.60
N ILE A 205 -0.51 -14.45 36.78
CA ILE A 205 -1.72 -14.79 37.55
C ILE A 205 -2.73 -15.62 36.75
N LEU A 206 -2.54 -15.71 35.42
CA LEU A 206 -3.40 -16.51 34.55
C LEU A 206 -3.35 -18.00 34.93
N ASP A 207 -4.48 -18.70 34.81
CA ASP A 207 -4.56 -20.15 35.02
C ASP A 207 -3.82 -20.85 33.85
N PRO A 208 -2.67 -21.49 34.10
CA PRO A 208 -1.84 -22.06 33.05
C PRO A 208 -2.47 -23.27 32.35
N LYS A 209 -3.52 -23.88 32.95
CA LYS A 209 -4.22 -25.02 32.35
C LYS A 209 -5.29 -24.61 31.36
N LYS A 210 -5.72 -23.35 31.40
CA LYS A 210 -6.84 -22.84 30.60
C LYS A 210 -6.48 -21.67 29.72
N SER A 211 -5.36 -21.00 30.02
CA SER A 211 -4.93 -19.82 29.28
C SER A 211 -4.00 -20.18 28.12
N ALA A 212 -4.22 -19.55 26.97
CA ALA A 212 -3.47 -19.86 25.76
C ALA A 212 -3.33 -18.64 24.84
N LEU A 213 -2.26 -18.63 24.06
CA LEU A 213 -2.11 -17.84 22.84
C LEU A 213 -2.33 -18.76 21.64
N THR A 214 -3.19 -18.37 20.70
CA THR A 214 -3.36 -18.99 19.39
C THR A 214 -3.07 -17.97 18.29
N VAL A 215 -2.21 -18.30 17.35
CA VAL A 215 -1.91 -17.46 16.18
C VAL A 215 -2.64 -17.99 14.96
N TYR A 216 -3.34 -17.10 14.28
CA TYR A 216 -4.08 -17.34 13.06
C TYR A 216 -3.47 -16.56 11.91
N ILE A 217 -3.49 -17.14 10.71
CA ILE A 217 -3.14 -16.46 9.46
C ILE A 217 -4.34 -16.59 8.54
N ASN A 218 -4.90 -15.45 8.11
CA ASN A 218 -6.11 -15.39 7.28
C ASN A 218 -7.24 -16.25 7.85
N ASP A 219 -7.47 -16.10 9.16
CA ASP A 219 -8.48 -16.81 9.96
C ASP A 219 -8.27 -18.34 10.13
N ILE A 220 -7.18 -18.89 9.60
CA ILE A 220 -6.77 -20.28 9.81
C ILE A 220 -5.92 -20.38 11.10
N PRO A 221 -6.30 -21.17 12.10
CA PRO A 221 -5.45 -21.39 13.28
C PRO A 221 -4.21 -22.19 12.90
N ILE A 222 -3.02 -21.63 13.15
CA ILE A 222 -1.76 -22.26 12.72
C ILE A 222 -1.06 -22.95 13.89
N ARG A 223 -0.98 -22.28 15.05
CA ARG A 223 -0.33 -22.83 16.24
C ARG A 223 -0.87 -22.17 17.50
N ALA A 224 -0.88 -22.94 18.59
CA ALA A 224 -1.19 -22.44 19.92
C ALA A 224 -0.10 -22.84 20.93
N THR A 225 0.01 -22.09 22.01
CA THR A 225 0.80 -22.42 23.20
C THR A 225 0.02 -22.06 24.45
N ALA A 226 0.17 -22.85 25.51
CA ALA A 226 -0.32 -22.48 26.84
C ALA A 226 0.47 -21.26 27.37
N LEU A 227 -0.20 -20.42 28.15
CA LEU A 227 0.41 -19.30 28.87
C LEU A 227 0.78 -19.78 30.27
N ILE A 228 2.05 -20.09 30.49
CA ILE A 228 2.59 -20.78 31.67
C ILE A 228 3.68 -19.94 32.35
N ALA A 229 4.12 -20.32 33.55
CA ALA A 229 5.09 -19.53 34.29
C ALA A 229 6.44 -19.38 33.55
N GLU A 230 6.81 -20.40 32.79
CA GLU A 230 8.07 -20.51 32.05
C GLU A 230 8.15 -19.55 30.86
N ASN A 231 7.00 -19.20 30.25
CA ASN A 231 6.94 -18.29 29.10
C ASN A 231 6.27 -16.95 29.42
N ALA A 232 6.06 -16.65 30.70
CA ALA A 232 5.41 -15.42 31.15
C ALA A 232 6.18 -14.13 30.81
N GLU A 233 7.51 -14.17 30.80
CA GLU A 233 8.34 -12.97 30.55
C GLU A 233 9.05 -12.97 29.19
N GLN A 234 9.28 -14.15 28.60
CA GLN A 234 10.10 -14.34 27.40
C GLN A 234 9.52 -15.46 26.52
N GLY A 235 8.21 -15.41 26.29
CA GLY A 235 7.52 -16.38 25.46
C GLY A 235 7.87 -16.22 24.00
N ILE A 236 8.15 -17.34 23.33
CA ILE A 236 8.41 -17.38 21.89
C ILE A 236 7.51 -18.43 21.25
N LEU A 237 6.74 -18.01 20.25
CA LEU A 237 5.93 -18.91 19.43
C LEU A 237 6.28 -18.71 17.95
N LYS A 238 6.85 -19.75 17.34
CA LYS A 238 7.18 -19.76 15.91
C LYS A 238 6.08 -20.43 15.09
N VAL A 239 5.54 -19.70 14.13
CA VAL A 239 4.35 -20.02 13.36
C VAL A 239 4.69 -20.02 11.87
N PRO A 240 4.67 -21.16 11.16
CA PRO A 240 4.96 -21.18 9.72
C PRO A 240 3.85 -20.48 8.93
N ILE A 241 4.20 -19.81 7.83
CA ILE A 241 3.22 -19.33 6.84
C ILE A 241 2.85 -20.51 5.93
N PRO A 242 1.59 -20.98 5.90
CA PRO A 242 1.20 -22.12 5.07
C PRO A 242 1.45 -21.85 3.58
N GLY A 243 1.81 -22.89 2.82
CA GLY A 243 2.03 -22.78 1.37
C GLY A 243 0.82 -22.20 0.61
N SER A 244 -0.41 -22.52 1.06
CA SER A 244 -1.64 -21.95 0.49
C SER A 244 -1.76 -20.43 0.67
N GLU A 245 -1.11 -19.88 1.69
CA GLU A 245 -1.19 -18.46 2.04
C GLU A 245 0.01 -17.66 1.49
N GLN A 246 1.11 -18.29 1.09
CA GLN A 246 2.36 -17.62 0.69
C GLN A 246 2.20 -16.61 -0.47
N ASN A 247 1.26 -16.86 -1.37
CA ASN A 247 1.02 -16.01 -2.55
C ASN A 247 -0.14 -15.02 -2.37
N LYS A 248 -0.71 -14.90 -1.16
CA LYS A 248 -1.72 -13.88 -0.88
C LYS A 248 -1.05 -12.50 -0.80
N PRO A 249 -1.69 -11.43 -1.30
CA PRO A 249 -1.10 -10.09 -1.32
C PRO A 249 -0.89 -9.51 0.10
N MET A 250 -1.62 -10.03 1.08
CA MET A 250 -1.54 -9.62 2.47
C MET A 250 -1.93 -10.78 3.38
N TRP A 251 -1.35 -10.80 4.59
CA TRP A 251 -1.73 -11.71 5.66
C TRP A 251 -2.38 -10.95 6.80
N ARG A 252 -3.60 -11.36 7.18
CA ARG A 252 -4.24 -11.00 8.44
C ARG A 252 -3.75 -11.95 9.52
N VAL A 253 -2.80 -11.50 10.33
CA VAL A 253 -2.22 -12.27 11.43
C VAL A 253 -2.95 -11.90 12.71
N ARG A 254 -3.72 -12.84 13.25
CA ARG A 254 -4.50 -12.61 14.48
C ARG A 254 -3.89 -13.40 15.64
N PHE A 255 -3.71 -12.71 16.76
CA PHE A 255 -3.24 -13.26 18.02
C PHE A 255 -4.44 -13.36 18.96
N GLY A 256 -5.01 -14.55 19.07
CA GLY A 256 -6.11 -14.83 19.98
C GLY A 256 -5.57 -15.29 21.32
N PHE A 257 -5.74 -14.47 22.35
CA PHE A 257 -5.44 -14.82 23.73
C PHE A 257 -6.71 -15.25 24.45
N TYR A 258 -6.58 -16.27 25.29
CA TYR A 258 -7.60 -16.62 26.28
C TYR A 258 -6.99 -16.46 27.67
N HIS A 259 -7.43 -15.46 28.40
CA HIS A 259 -6.95 -15.12 29.74
C HIS A 259 -7.91 -15.68 30.80
N ASP A 260 -7.67 -16.89 31.29
CA ASP A 260 -8.47 -17.49 32.34
C ASP A 260 -7.87 -17.13 33.71
N LEU A 261 -8.70 -16.70 34.67
CA LEU A 261 -8.31 -16.38 36.05
C LEU A 261 -8.92 -17.38 37.06
N GLY A 262 -9.51 -18.49 36.58
CA GLY A 262 -10.30 -19.41 37.37
C GLY A 262 -11.71 -18.86 37.61
N ILE A 263 -11.96 -18.34 38.81
CA ILE A 263 -13.27 -17.80 39.21
C ILE A 263 -13.29 -16.30 38.92
N VAL A 264 -14.06 -15.91 37.91
CA VAL A 264 -14.21 -14.52 37.48
C VAL A 264 -15.55 -13.98 37.99
N ASP A 265 -15.51 -12.81 38.61
CA ASP A 265 -16.68 -12.03 39.02
C ASP A 265 -16.98 -10.99 37.93
N CYS A 266 -18.05 -11.20 37.17
CA CYS A 266 -18.41 -10.32 36.05
C CYS A 266 -18.73 -8.87 36.46
N SER A 267 -18.89 -8.58 37.76
CA SER A 267 -19.04 -7.20 38.25
C SER A 267 -17.71 -6.44 38.37
N LYS A 268 -16.57 -7.15 38.23
CA LYS A 268 -15.22 -6.59 38.36
C LYS A 268 -14.53 -6.44 37.02
N ARG A 269 -13.59 -5.50 36.97
CA ARG A 269 -12.66 -5.32 35.86
C ARG A 269 -11.36 -6.05 36.16
N TYR A 270 -10.81 -6.69 35.14
CA TYR A 270 -9.59 -7.51 35.25
C TYR A 270 -8.46 -7.01 34.35
N ASP A 271 -8.61 -5.85 33.74
CA ASP A 271 -7.65 -5.29 32.77
C ASP A 271 -6.23 -5.12 33.37
N GLU A 272 -6.14 -4.86 34.67
CA GLU A 272 -4.87 -4.67 35.38
C GLU A 272 -4.12 -5.98 35.68
N VAL A 273 -4.82 -7.13 35.66
CA VAL A 273 -4.28 -8.41 36.11
C VAL A 273 -4.30 -9.49 35.02
N ALA A 274 -5.24 -9.44 34.09
CA ALA A 274 -5.31 -10.32 32.93
C ALA A 274 -4.84 -9.56 31.70
N TRP A 275 -3.59 -9.79 31.31
CA TRP A 275 -2.99 -9.12 30.16
C TRP A 275 -1.96 -10.01 29.48
N SER A 276 -1.77 -9.74 28.20
CA SER A 276 -0.67 -10.23 27.37
C SER A 276 -0.13 -9.09 26.53
N VAL A 277 1.14 -9.16 26.18
CA VAL A 277 1.83 -8.18 25.33
C VAL A 277 2.55 -8.92 24.22
N ILE A 278 2.34 -8.48 22.99
CA ILE A 278 3.16 -8.85 21.83
C ILE A 278 4.26 -7.81 21.73
N GLU A 279 5.51 -8.27 21.79
CA GLU A 279 6.67 -7.40 21.76
C GLU A 279 6.96 -6.95 20.32
N LYS A 280 7.37 -5.69 20.17
CA LYS A 280 7.72 -5.11 18.86
C LYS A 280 8.88 -5.81 18.15
N GLU A 281 9.67 -6.58 18.89
CA GLU A 281 10.75 -7.46 18.42
C GLU A 281 10.23 -8.72 17.69
N THR A 282 8.92 -9.00 17.75
CA THR A 282 8.26 -10.03 16.94
C THR A 282 8.69 -9.91 15.48
N THR A 283 9.18 -11.01 14.92
CA THR A 283 9.84 -11.03 13.62
C THR A 283 9.06 -11.85 12.60
N VAL A 284 8.84 -11.28 11.42
CA VAL A 284 8.38 -11.97 10.22
C VAL A 284 9.58 -12.31 9.37
N PHE A 285 9.77 -13.59 9.08
CA PHE A 285 10.74 -14.06 8.12
C PHE A 285 10.03 -14.52 6.85
N LEU A 286 10.29 -13.80 5.76
CA LEU A 286 9.82 -14.04 4.41
C LEU A 286 11.01 -14.50 3.58
N LYS A 287 11.13 -15.80 3.36
CA LYS A 287 12.21 -16.34 2.55
C LYS A 287 12.01 -15.90 1.09
N PRO A 288 13.00 -15.28 0.43
CA PRO A 288 12.90 -15.02 -0.99
C PRO A 288 12.79 -16.32 -1.78
N GLY A 289 11.75 -16.42 -2.61
CA GLY A 289 11.53 -17.50 -3.55
C GLY A 289 12.52 -17.44 -4.72
N LYS A 290 12.63 -18.55 -5.45
CA LYS A 290 13.59 -18.70 -6.57
C LYS A 290 13.13 -18.05 -7.87
N VAL A 291 11.87 -17.63 -7.94
CA VAL A 291 11.24 -17.06 -9.13
C VAL A 291 11.01 -15.59 -8.87
N GLU A 292 11.61 -14.73 -9.70
CA GLU A 292 11.23 -13.33 -9.75
C GLU A 292 9.74 -13.26 -10.11
N GLN A 293 8.98 -12.46 -9.37
CA GLN A 293 7.60 -12.16 -9.73
C GLN A 293 7.55 -10.72 -10.24
N PHE A 294 6.84 -10.52 -11.33
CA PHE A 294 6.47 -9.17 -11.72
C PHE A 294 5.25 -8.75 -10.87
N PRO A 295 5.26 -7.55 -10.26
CA PRO A 295 4.17 -7.09 -9.41
C PRO A 295 2.83 -7.10 -10.13
N GLU A 296 1.76 -7.39 -9.40
CA GLU A 296 0.39 -7.40 -9.94
C GLU A 296 -0.48 -6.36 -9.21
N TRP A 297 -1.62 -6.01 -9.82
CA TRP A 297 -2.58 -5.08 -9.22
C TRP A 297 -3.15 -5.57 -7.90
N GLY A 298 -3.15 -6.88 -7.66
CA GLY A 298 -3.50 -7.46 -6.36
C GLY A 298 -2.51 -7.08 -5.25
N ASP A 299 -1.28 -6.70 -5.59
CA ASP A 299 -0.32 -6.17 -4.62
C ASP A 299 -0.57 -4.69 -4.32
N PHE A 300 -1.23 -3.92 -5.20
CA PHE A 300 -1.53 -2.51 -4.96
C PHE A 300 -2.69 -2.34 -3.94
N PRO A 301 -2.64 -1.36 -3.02
CA PRO A 301 -1.62 -0.33 -2.79
C PRO A 301 -0.59 -0.74 -1.73
N ASN A 302 -0.29 -2.03 -1.64
CA ASN A 302 0.69 -2.56 -0.72
C ASN A 302 2.07 -2.60 -1.38
N SER A 303 3.13 -2.63 -0.57
CA SER A 303 4.48 -2.97 -1.03
C SER A 303 5.21 -1.91 -1.85
N PHE A 304 5.22 -0.68 -1.31
CA PHE A 304 6.16 0.35 -1.74
C PHE A 304 7.56 0.13 -1.15
N SER A 305 8.59 0.33 -1.97
CA SER A 305 9.97 0.22 -1.53
C SER A 305 10.40 1.39 -0.63
N ASP A 306 11.26 1.07 0.32
CA ASP A 306 11.64 1.99 1.38
C ASP A 306 12.72 2.96 0.93
N SER A 307 12.69 4.17 1.51
CA SER A 307 13.90 4.98 1.61
C SER A 307 14.67 4.65 2.87
N SER A 308 15.96 4.98 2.86
CA SER A 308 16.90 4.74 3.98
C SER A 308 16.46 5.34 5.33
N ASN A 309 15.46 6.23 5.34
CA ASN A 309 14.95 6.88 6.56
C ASN A 309 13.67 6.24 7.12
N GLY A 310 13.20 5.11 6.55
CA GLY A 310 12.00 4.40 7.00
C GLY A 310 10.66 4.99 6.52
N ASN A 311 10.68 6.07 5.73
CA ASN A 311 9.49 6.61 5.07
C ASN A 311 9.30 5.97 3.68
N ILE A 312 8.03 5.86 3.28
CA ILE A 312 7.64 5.56 1.91
C ILE A 312 7.70 6.87 1.12
N ASN A 313 8.46 6.92 0.03
CA ASN A 313 8.42 8.06 -0.89
C ASN A 313 7.71 7.64 -2.16
N LEU A 314 6.80 8.48 -2.63
CA LEU A 314 6.04 8.24 -3.85
C LEU A 314 6.08 9.49 -4.72
N THR A 315 5.99 9.31 -6.03
CA THR A 315 5.84 10.39 -7.00
C THR A 315 4.48 10.26 -7.66
N MET A 316 3.62 11.26 -7.49
CA MET A 316 2.38 11.40 -8.25
C MET A 316 2.69 12.14 -9.56
N LEU A 317 2.37 11.52 -10.69
CA LEU A 317 2.44 12.15 -12.01
C LEU A 317 1.03 12.51 -12.47
N LEU A 318 0.77 13.81 -12.62
CA LEU A 318 -0.52 14.36 -13.05
C LEU A 318 -0.47 14.85 -14.51
N PRO A 319 -1.63 15.07 -15.15
CA PRO A 319 -1.70 15.87 -16.36
C PRO A 319 -1.14 17.27 -16.14
N GLU A 320 -0.82 17.98 -17.22
CA GLU A 320 -0.25 19.34 -17.12
C GLU A 320 -1.19 20.34 -16.45
N GLN A 321 -2.48 20.22 -16.73
CA GLN A 321 -3.54 21.02 -16.12
C GLN A 321 -4.59 20.07 -15.54
N PRO A 322 -4.36 19.53 -14.33
CA PRO A 322 -5.27 18.56 -13.75
C PRO A 322 -6.61 19.23 -13.41
N SER A 323 -7.69 18.60 -13.84
CA SER A 323 -9.06 18.94 -13.46
C SER A 323 -9.32 18.69 -11.97
N GLN A 324 -10.43 19.25 -11.46
CA GLN A 324 -10.86 19.04 -10.07
C GLN A 324 -11.16 17.55 -9.81
N GLU A 325 -11.68 16.84 -10.79
CA GLU A 325 -11.97 15.41 -10.73
C GLU A 325 -10.68 14.58 -10.68
N GLU A 326 -9.65 14.94 -11.45
CA GLU A 326 -8.34 14.28 -11.42
C GLU A 326 -7.61 14.50 -10.10
N LEU A 327 -7.67 15.72 -9.54
CA LEU A 327 -7.14 16.00 -8.21
C LEU A 327 -7.93 15.28 -7.11
N SER A 328 -9.25 15.15 -7.27
CA SER A 328 -10.08 14.35 -6.38
C SER A 328 -9.68 12.87 -6.42
N ALA A 329 -9.39 12.33 -7.61
CA ALA A 329 -8.89 10.98 -7.77
C ALA A 329 -7.51 10.80 -7.11
N ALA A 330 -6.57 11.73 -7.34
CA ALA A 330 -5.25 11.72 -6.71
C ALA A 330 -5.34 11.77 -5.18
N PHE A 331 -6.23 12.61 -4.64
CA PHE A 331 -6.49 12.71 -3.21
C PHE A 331 -7.04 11.41 -2.61
N LYS A 332 -8.04 10.80 -3.26
CA LYS A 332 -8.59 9.50 -2.86
C LYS A 332 -7.57 8.37 -2.95
N LEU A 333 -6.74 8.38 -3.99
CA LEU A 333 -5.68 7.39 -4.17
C LEU A 333 -4.64 7.49 -3.05
N ALA A 334 -4.20 8.71 -2.72
CA ALA A 334 -3.28 8.93 -1.61
C ALA A 334 -3.89 8.52 -0.26
N TYR A 335 -5.17 8.77 -0.05
CA TYR A 335 -5.90 8.29 1.13
C TYR A 335 -5.99 6.77 1.19
N PHE A 336 -6.37 6.11 0.08
CA PHE A 336 -6.43 4.64 -0.03
C PHE A 336 -5.05 4.00 0.23
N ILE A 337 -4.00 4.57 -0.33
CA ILE A 337 -2.61 4.16 -0.05
C ILE A 337 -2.30 4.31 1.44
N GLY A 338 -2.69 5.43 2.05
CA GLY A 338 -2.54 5.66 3.50
C GLY A 338 -3.25 4.62 4.37
N GLN A 339 -4.46 4.20 4.02
CA GLN A 339 -5.21 3.19 4.79
C GLN A 339 -4.47 1.85 4.89
N ASN A 340 -3.80 1.48 3.78
CA ASN A 340 -3.14 0.20 3.62
C ASN A 340 -1.66 0.21 4.06
N ASN A 341 -1.12 1.37 4.46
CA ASN A 341 0.28 1.51 4.85
C ASN A 341 0.41 2.18 6.22
N LYS A 342 1.10 1.55 7.18
CA LYS A 342 1.26 2.08 8.56
C LYS A 342 2.48 3.00 8.75
N ARG A 343 3.18 3.33 7.67
CA ARG A 343 4.40 4.14 7.68
C ARG A 343 4.14 5.51 7.08
N LYS A 344 4.93 6.51 7.49
CA LYS A 344 4.82 7.86 6.93
C LYS A 344 5.10 7.82 5.43
N ILE A 345 4.17 8.34 4.66
CA ILE A 345 4.29 8.53 3.21
C ILE A 345 4.66 9.99 2.96
N LYS A 346 5.61 10.20 2.05
CA LYS A 346 6.00 11.51 1.54
C LYS A 346 5.80 11.55 0.04
N TRP A 347 4.97 12.46 -0.41
CA TRP A 347 4.65 12.66 -1.82
C TRP A 347 5.58 13.68 -2.48
N HIS A 348 5.94 13.38 -3.71
CA HIS A 348 6.46 14.33 -4.69
C HIS A 348 5.45 14.40 -5.83
N VAL A 349 5.34 15.56 -6.48
CA VAL A 349 4.41 15.76 -7.60
C VAL A 349 5.19 16.22 -8.81
N GLN A 350 4.94 15.57 -9.95
CA GLN A 350 5.39 15.97 -11.27
C GLN A 350 4.18 16.06 -12.20
N THR A 351 4.33 16.77 -13.31
CA THR A 351 3.35 16.82 -14.41
C THR A 351 3.96 16.23 -15.66
N ALA A 352 3.12 15.84 -16.62
CA ALA A 352 3.58 15.22 -17.87
C ALA A 352 4.69 16.02 -18.59
N SER A 353 4.62 17.35 -18.63
CA SER A 353 5.61 18.18 -19.34
C SER A 353 6.98 18.23 -18.66
N ASN A 354 7.03 18.00 -17.35
CA ASN A 354 8.23 18.09 -16.53
C ASN A 354 8.68 16.75 -15.97
N PHE A 355 8.07 15.64 -16.42
CA PHE A 355 8.42 14.33 -15.91
C PHE A 355 9.88 14.00 -16.22
N ASP A 356 10.64 13.77 -15.15
CA ASP A 356 12.02 13.29 -15.23
C ASP A 356 12.19 12.10 -14.27
N GLU A 357 12.36 10.92 -14.86
CA GLU A 357 12.59 9.66 -14.16
C GLU A 357 13.77 9.70 -13.17
N ARG A 358 14.76 10.57 -13.42
CA ARG A 358 15.95 10.72 -12.56
C ARG A 358 15.64 11.47 -11.27
N THR A 359 14.63 12.34 -11.30
CA THR A 359 14.22 13.15 -10.14
C THR A 359 12.99 12.58 -9.45
N ALA A 360 12.23 11.70 -10.12
CA ALA A 360 11.18 10.91 -9.48
C ALA A 360 11.77 10.12 -8.29
N VAL A 361 11.06 10.07 -7.17
CA VAL A 361 11.49 9.36 -5.96
C VAL A 361 10.52 8.23 -5.66
N GLY A 362 11.07 7.04 -5.40
CA GLY A 362 10.30 5.83 -5.11
C GLY A 362 9.38 5.38 -6.25
N THR A 363 8.24 4.80 -5.91
CA THR A 363 7.24 4.35 -6.88
C THR A 363 6.54 5.54 -7.52
N VAL A 364 6.35 5.48 -8.84
CA VAL A 364 5.61 6.47 -9.62
C VAL A 364 4.16 6.02 -9.76
N ILE A 365 3.23 6.93 -9.53
CA ILE A 365 1.80 6.73 -9.65
C ILE A 365 1.29 7.78 -10.62
N ALA A 366 0.92 7.37 -11.82
CA ALA A 366 0.52 8.25 -12.91
C ALA A 366 -1.00 8.19 -13.13
N ILE A 367 -1.65 9.34 -13.27
CA ILE A 367 -3.08 9.47 -13.51
C ILE A 367 -3.24 10.29 -14.79
N GLY A 368 -3.96 9.78 -15.79
CA GLY A 368 -4.14 10.49 -17.06
C GLY A 368 -5.21 9.94 -17.96
N ARG A 369 -5.60 10.71 -18.98
CA ARG A 369 -6.52 10.22 -20.01
C ARG A 369 -5.85 9.15 -20.86
N ASN A 370 -6.55 8.07 -21.17
CA ASN A 370 -6.01 6.97 -21.97
C ASN A 370 -5.71 7.35 -23.43
N ASP A 371 -6.30 8.43 -23.93
CA ASP A 371 -6.13 8.96 -25.28
C ASP A 371 -5.12 10.13 -25.39
N ASP A 372 -4.54 10.60 -24.28
CA ASP A 372 -3.56 11.68 -24.27
C ASP A 372 -2.14 11.18 -24.60
N THR A 373 -1.79 11.22 -25.89
CA THR A 373 -0.45 10.80 -26.35
C THR A 373 0.67 11.62 -25.71
N ASN A 374 0.48 12.93 -25.50
CA ASN A 374 1.52 13.81 -24.96
C ASN A 374 1.83 13.42 -23.51
N GLN A 375 0.80 13.13 -22.73
CA GLN A 375 0.95 12.72 -21.34
C GLN A 375 1.79 11.44 -21.18
N TRP A 376 1.52 10.44 -22.02
CA TRP A 376 2.14 9.12 -21.87
C TRP A 376 3.47 8.97 -22.59
N THR A 377 3.87 9.93 -23.44
CA THR A 377 5.09 9.86 -24.27
C THR A 377 6.33 9.50 -23.44
N ALA A 378 6.56 10.16 -22.30
CA ALA A 378 7.74 9.90 -21.47
C ALA A 378 7.72 8.52 -20.76
N LEU A 379 6.55 7.88 -20.70
CA LEU A 379 6.33 6.60 -20.04
C LEU A 379 6.20 5.42 -21.01
N GLN A 380 6.15 5.64 -22.32
CA GLN A 380 5.89 4.59 -23.32
C GLN A 380 6.83 3.39 -23.20
N LYS A 381 8.13 3.63 -22.90
CA LYS A 381 9.13 2.56 -22.71
C LYS A 381 8.85 1.63 -21.52
N TYR A 382 7.97 2.03 -20.61
CA TYR A 382 7.65 1.32 -19.37
C TYR A 382 6.26 0.69 -19.37
N LEU A 383 5.44 0.99 -20.38
CA LEU A 383 4.03 0.59 -20.46
C LEU A 383 3.83 -0.45 -21.57
N SER A 384 2.97 -1.42 -21.30
CA SER A 384 2.62 -2.47 -22.27
C SER A 384 1.54 -2.01 -23.24
N VAL A 385 0.69 -1.08 -22.82
CA VAL A 385 -0.35 -0.45 -23.64
C VAL A 385 -0.23 1.06 -23.54
N PHE A 386 -0.19 1.78 -24.67
CA PHE A 386 -0.16 3.25 -24.65
C PHE A 386 -0.72 3.86 -25.95
N PRO A 387 -1.29 5.08 -25.90
CA PRO A 387 -1.84 5.74 -27.08
C PRO A 387 -0.75 6.16 -28.05
N GLU A 388 -1.05 6.07 -29.35
CA GLU A 388 -0.23 6.55 -30.45
C GLU A 388 -0.88 7.77 -31.13
N SER A 389 -0.06 8.59 -31.80
CA SER A 389 -0.50 9.85 -32.44
C SER A 389 -1.57 9.66 -33.53
N ASN A 390 -1.73 8.45 -34.07
CA ASN A 390 -2.76 8.08 -35.05
C ASN A 390 -4.11 7.71 -34.40
N SER A 391 -4.30 8.02 -33.11
CA SER A 391 -5.45 7.59 -32.29
C SER A 391 -5.55 6.06 -32.10
N GLY A 392 -4.51 5.32 -32.47
CA GLY A 392 -4.35 3.90 -32.17
C GLY A 392 -3.70 3.67 -30.81
N PHE A 393 -3.48 2.40 -30.48
CA PHE A 393 -2.73 1.99 -29.30
C PHE A 393 -1.62 1.05 -29.72
N HIS A 394 -0.43 1.26 -29.15
CA HIS A 394 0.56 0.20 -29.06
C HIS A 394 0.08 -0.82 -28.02
N ILE A 395 0.20 -2.10 -28.34
CA ILE A 395 -0.17 -3.21 -27.45
C ILE A 395 0.94 -4.25 -27.49
N ALA A 396 1.49 -4.58 -26.32
CA ALA A 396 2.47 -5.65 -26.19
C ALA A 396 1.86 -7.00 -26.62
N SER A 397 2.65 -7.87 -27.25
CA SER A 397 2.18 -9.13 -27.85
C SER A 397 1.54 -10.13 -26.88
N TRP A 398 1.80 -9.99 -25.58
CA TRP A 398 1.23 -10.84 -24.53
C TRP A 398 -0.12 -10.32 -24.01
N VAL A 399 -0.56 -9.14 -24.44
CA VAL A 399 -1.88 -8.57 -24.12
C VAL A 399 -2.81 -8.86 -25.30
N GLU A 400 -3.62 -9.90 -25.16
CA GLU A 400 -4.52 -10.38 -26.22
C GLU A 400 -5.82 -9.56 -26.28
N VAL A 401 -5.75 -8.36 -26.88
CA VAL A 401 -6.90 -7.42 -26.99
C VAL A 401 -6.98 -6.79 -28.37
N MET A 402 -8.20 -6.55 -28.85
CA MET A 402 -8.42 -5.82 -30.11
C MET A 402 -8.19 -4.31 -29.91
N PRO A 403 -7.28 -3.66 -30.67
CA PRO A 403 -6.92 -2.26 -30.48
C PRO A 403 -8.10 -1.27 -30.51
N GLU A 404 -9.07 -1.51 -31.39
CA GLU A 404 -10.23 -0.63 -31.56
C GLU A 404 -11.09 -0.55 -30.29
N SER A 405 -11.08 -1.60 -29.46
CA SER A 405 -11.88 -1.65 -28.23
C SER A 405 -11.29 -0.81 -27.09
N LEU A 406 -9.96 -0.61 -27.07
CA LEU A 406 -9.24 0.02 -25.94
C LEU A 406 -9.67 1.46 -25.64
N ARG A 407 -10.26 2.16 -26.61
CA ARG A 407 -10.77 3.53 -26.42
C ARG A 407 -11.89 3.62 -25.39
N ASP A 408 -12.66 2.55 -25.23
CA ASP A 408 -13.80 2.51 -24.32
C ASP A 408 -13.43 1.96 -22.93
N PHE A 409 -12.20 1.46 -22.76
CA PHE A 409 -11.72 0.90 -21.50
C PHE A 409 -10.82 1.89 -20.76
N ASP A 410 -10.99 1.91 -19.43
CA ASP A 410 -9.92 2.39 -18.58
C ASP A 410 -8.83 1.29 -18.56
N ILE A 411 -7.58 1.70 -18.74
CA ILE A 411 -6.42 0.82 -18.80
C ILE A 411 -5.57 1.08 -17.56
N TYR A 412 -5.58 0.14 -16.63
CA TYR A 412 -4.75 0.19 -15.45
C TYR A 412 -3.60 -0.78 -15.62
N GLN A 413 -2.37 -0.29 -15.60
CA GLN A 413 -1.22 -1.17 -15.81
C GLN A 413 -0.02 -0.84 -14.93
N ILE A 414 0.84 -1.85 -14.77
CA ILE A 414 2.07 -1.78 -13.99
C ILE A 414 3.27 -1.84 -14.92
N GLY A 415 4.19 -0.90 -14.73
CA GLY A 415 5.49 -0.85 -15.39
C GLY A 415 6.64 -0.93 -14.39
N LYS A 416 7.85 -1.15 -14.91
CA LYS A 416 9.11 -1.03 -14.16
C LYS A 416 9.96 0.07 -14.77
N ILE A 417 10.25 1.10 -13.99
CA ILE A 417 11.20 2.17 -14.26
C ILE A 417 12.60 1.70 -13.80
N ASP A 418 13.64 2.36 -14.31
CA ASP A 418 15.04 2.19 -13.91
C ASP A 418 15.22 2.05 -12.38
N ASN A 419 16.16 1.18 -11.99
CA ASN A 419 16.42 0.71 -10.62
C ASN A 419 15.27 -0.07 -9.98
N ASP A 420 14.53 -0.85 -10.78
CA ASP A 420 13.40 -1.68 -10.34
C ASP A 420 12.28 -0.92 -9.60
N ARG A 421 12.14 0.39 -9.87
CA ARG A 421 11.06 1.19 -9.31
C ARG A 421 9.77 0.93 -10.06
N LEU A 422 8.65 0.81 -9.35
CA LEU A 422 7.37 0.53 -9.97
C LEU A 422 6.73 1.79 -10.54
N LEU A 423 5.97 1.61 -11.62
CA LEU A 423 5.06 2.58 -12.21
C LEU A 423 3.65 1.98 -12.15
N TYR A 424 2.73 2.64 -11.44
CA TYR A 424 1.30 2.35 -11.53
C TYR A 424 0.64 3.41 -12.40
N ALA A 425 0.17 3.03 -13.58
CA ALA A 425 -0.48 3.92 -14.52
C ALA A 425 -2.00 3.71 -14.50
N PHE A 426 -2.73 4.74 -14.09
CA PHE A 426 -4.18 4.82 -14.12
C PHE A 426 -4.62 5.61 -15.36
N MET A 427 -4.81 4.92 -16.47
CA MET A 427 -5.24 5.53 -17.73
C MET A 427 -6.77 5.43 -17.83
N TYR A 428 -7.50 6.54 -17.73
CA TYR A 428 -8.97 6.52 -17.78
C TYR A 428 -9.50 7.17 -19.06
N THR A 429 -10.70 6.79 -19.44
CA THR A 429 -11.46 7.45 -20.52
C THR A 429 -12.09 8.76 -20.05
N ASN A 430 -12.50 8.83 -18.79
CA ASN A 430 -13.08 10.03 -18.15
C ASN A 430 -12.69 10.08 -16.65
N PRO A 431 -12.28 11.24 -16.11
CA PRO A 431 -11.97 11.42 -14.68
C PRO A 431 -13.04 10.94 -13.70
N ALA A 432 -14.32 10.92 -14.09
CA ALA A 432 -15.39 10.38 -13.26
C ALA A 432 -15.22 8.88 -12.98
N ARG A 433 -14.76 8.11 -13.97
CA ARG A 433 -14.64 6.65 -13.86
C ARG A 433 -13.56 6.20 -12.89
N ILE A 434 -12.40 6.86 -12.88
CA ILE A 434 -11.36 6.60 -11.87
C ILE A 434 -11.87 6.94 -10.46
N ASN A 435 -12.67 8.00 -10.31
CA ASN A 435 -13.28 8.33 -9.02
C ASN A 435 -14.27 7.26 -8.55
N GLU A 436 -15.06 6.67 -9.45
CA GLU A 436 -15.98 5.57 -9.14
C GLU A 436 -15.22 4.31 -8.69
N LEU A 437 -14.16 3.93 -9.43
CA LEU A 437 -13.27 2.84 -9.03
C LEU A 437 -12.71 3.05 -7.62
N LEU A 438 -12.20 4.25 -7.33
CA LEU A 438 -11.60 4.56 -6.03
C LEU A 438 -12.64 4.56 -4.91
N ASN A 439 -13.86 5.02 -5.17
CA ASN A 439 -14.94 4.92 -4.19
C ASN A 439 -15.26 3.46 -3.84
N LEU A 440 -15.28 2.56 -4.84
CA LEU A 440 -15.44 1.12 -4.61
C LEU A 440 -14.25 0.54 -3.85
N ALA A 441 -13.01 0.91 -4.24
CA ALA A 441 -11.80 0.44 -3.59
C ALA A 441 -11.73 0.83 -2.10
N LEU A 442 -12.23 2.02 -1.74
CA LEU A 442 -12.31 2.47 -0.35
C LEU A 442 -13.34 1.68 0.47
N LEU A 443 -14.40 1.18 -0.17
CA LEU A 443 -15.47 0.42 0.50
C LEU A 443 -15.15 -1.06 0.64
N SER A 444 -14.59 -1.68 -0.40
CA SER A 444 -14.45 -3.14 -0.51
C SER A 444 -13.05 -3.62 -0.89
N GLY A 445 -12.07 -2.72 -1.02
CA GLY A 445 -10.76 -3.03 -1.59
C GLY A 445 -10.76 -3.04 -3.13
N SER A 446 -9.56 -3.10 -3.72
CA SER A 446 -9.39 -3.13 -5.17
C SER A 446 -9.72 -4.51 -5.73
N PRO A 447 -10.59 -4.62 -6.75
CA PRO A 447 -10.83 -5.87 -7.47
C PRO A 447 -9.76 -6.16 -8.53
N LEU A 448 -8.85 -5.22 -8.79
CA LEU A 448 -7.91 -5.31 -9.91
C LEU A 448 -6.87 -6.41 -9.68
N THR A 449 -6.61 -7.21 -10.72
CA THR A 449 -5.59 -8.26 -10.72
C THR A 449 -4.75 -8.19 -11.99
N GLY A 450 -3.64 -8.94 -12.03
CA GLY A 450 -2.71 -8.99 -13.15
C GLY A 450 -1.87 -7.73 -13.32
N GLN A 451 -1.13 -7.64 -14.42
CA GLN A 451 -0.23 -6.52 -14.74
C GLN A 451 -0.91 -5.44 -15.56
N VAL A 452 -1.84 -5.83 -16.44
CA VAL A 452 -2.73 -4.94 -17.18
C VAL A 452 -4.16 -5.35 -16.84
N ALA A 453 -4.97 -4.40 -16.40
CA ALA A 453 -6.38 -4.56 -16.15
C ALA A 453 -7.16 -3.57 -17.02
N LEU A 454 -8.10 -4.08 -17.81
CA LEU A 454 -9.03 -3.29 -18.59
C LEU A 454 -10.35 -3.25 -17.85
N VAL A 455 -10.92 -2.06 -17.67
CA VAL A 455 -12.20 -1.87 -16.98
C VAL A 455 -13.17 -1.16 -17.92
N ASP A 456 -14.38 -1.68 -18.09
CA ASP A 456 -15.44 -1.05 -18.90
C ASP A 456 -16.26 -0.02 -18.09
N ALA A 457 -17.19 0.67 -18.76
CA ALA A 457 -18.03 1.68 -18.13
C ALA A 457 -19.01 1.11 -17.09
N GLN A 458 -19.22 -0.21 -17.08
CA GLN A 458 -20.06 -0.92 -16.11
C GLN A 458 -19.24 -1.47 -14.93
N GLY A 459 -17.92 -1.32 -14.96
CA GLY A 459 -17.00 -1.83 -13.93
C GLY A 459 -16.63 -3.31 -14.12
N ASN A 460 -17.02 -3.94 -15.23
CA ASN A 460 -16.49 -5.27 -15.56
C ASN A 460 -15.02 -5.13 -15.93
N HIS A 461 -14.22 -6.13 -15.59
CA HIS A 461 -12.78 -6.07 -15.82
C HIS A 461 -12.23 -7.37 -16.42
N ALA A 462 -11.19 -7.20 -17.24
CA ALA A 462 -10.35 -8.27 -17.76
C ALA A 462 -8.90 -8.01 -17.33
N SER A 463 -8.19 -9.06 -16.91
CA SER A 463 -6.84 -8.98 -16.37
C SER A 463 -5.87 -9.83 -17.17
N PHE A 464 -4.67 -9.29 -17.40
CA PHE A 464 -3.61 -9.90 -18.17
C PHE A 464 -2.33 -9.92 -17.35
N SER A 465 -1.66 -11.07 -17.28
CA SER A 465 -0.35 -11.23 -16.66
C SER A 465 0.61 -11.86 -17.65
N GLN A 466 1.82 -11.31 -17.75
CA GLN A 466 2.88 -11.94 -18.50
C GLN A 466 3.29 -13.25 -17.81
N GLN A 467 3.19 -14.38 -18.53
CA GLN A 467 3.75 -15.64 -18.04
C GLN A 467 5.27 -15.54 -18.04
N LEU A 468 5.88 -15.48 -16.86
CA LEU A 468 7.32 -15.68 -16.72
C LEU A 468 7.59 -17.15 -16.98
N ILE A 469 8.33 -17.44 -18.05
CA ILE A 469 8.82 -18.80 -18.31
C ILE A 469 9.63 -19.21 -17.09
N GLU A 470 9.11 -20.16 -16.29
CA GLU A 470 9.92 -20.84 -15.31
C GLU A 470 11.11 -21.41 -16.06
N ALA A 471 12.32 -20.92 -15.78
CA ALA A 471 13.51 -21.64 -16.19
C ALA A 471 13.39 -23.00 -15.52
N GLU A 472 12.97 -24.00 -16.30
CA GLU A 472 12.70 -25.38 -15.90
C GLU A 472 14.03 -26.09 -15.59
N ASN A 473 14.84 -25.49 -14.73
CA ASN A 473 16.06 -26.09 -14.23
C ASN A 473 15.67 -27.02 -13.09
N ASN A 474 15.37 -28.26 -13.47
CA ASN A 474 15.73 -29.52 -12.79
C ASN A 474 14.64 -30.59 -12.84
N GLY A 475 13.46 -30.36 -13.42
CA GLY A 475 12.40 -31.37 -13.51
C GLY A 475 12.73 -32.52 -14.47
N PHE A 476 13.07 -32.18 -15.72
CA PHE A 476 13.36 -33.17 -16.76
C PHE A 476 14.67 -33.94 -16.52
N VAL A 477 15.72 -33.27 -16.03
CA VAL A 477 17.02 -33.90 -15.72
C VAL A 477 16.93 -34.78 -14.47
N ALA A 478 16.16 -34.38 -13.44
CA ALA A 478 15.94 -35.23 -12.27
C ALA A 478 15.09 -36.47 -12.60
N TRP A 479 14.08 -36.33 -13.47
CA TRP A 479 13.29 -37.45 -14.00
C TRP A 479 14.14 -38.39 -14.88
N LEU A 480 15.01 -37.86 -15.73
CA LEU A 480 15.96 -38.66 -16.51
C LEU A 480 16.94 -39.41 -15.61
N ASN A 481 17.48 -38.78 -14.58
CA ASN A 481 18.40 -39.44 -13.64
C ASN A 481 17.71 -40.53 -12.82
N THR A 482 16.44 -40.35 -12.43
CA THR A 482 15.67 -41.41 -11.74
C THR A 482 15.34 -42.59 -12.67
N ILE A 483 15.13 -42.35 -13.96
CA ILE A 483 14.97 -43.42 -14.96
C ILE A 483 16.29 -44.16 -15.19
N VAL A 484 17.41 -43.43 -15.27
CA VAL A 484 18.74 -44.05 -15.50
C VAL A 484 19.22 -44.84 -14.27
N GLU A 485 18.90 -44.42 -13.05
CA GLU A 485 19.21 -45.19 -11.83
C GLU A 485 18.32 -46.43 -11.64
N GLY A 486 17.08 -46.41 -12.14
CA GLY A 486 16.14 -47.54 -12.03
C GLY A 486 16.36 -48.66 -13.06
N ILE A 487 17.10 -48.39 -14.13
CA ILE A 487 17.28 -49.32 -15.24
C ILE A 487 18.76 -49.72 -15.27
N GLY A 488 19.11 -50.83 -14.63
CA GLY A 488 20.49 -51.35 -14.63
C GLY A 488 21.10 -51.51 -16.03
N ALA A 489 22.40 -51.80 -16.11
CA ALA A 489 23.25 -51.69 -17.31
C ALA A 489 22.64 -52.21 -18.65
N VAL A 490 21.78 -53.22 -18.62
CA VAL A 490 21.11 -53.76 -19.80
C VAL A 490 20.08 -52.79 -20.40
N GLY A 491 19.31 -52.06 -19.59
CA GLY A 491 18.30 -51.16 -20.13
C GLY A 491 18.80 -49.74 -20.46
N ALA A 492 19.98 -49.35 -19.95
CA ALA A 492 20.71 -48.19 -20.48
C ALA A 492 21.15 -48.41 -21.95
N ILE A 493 21.48 -49.64 -22.32
CA ILE A 493 21.78 -50.02 -23.72
C ILE A 493 20.51 -49.94 -24.59
N TYR A 494 19.36 -50.39 -24.08
CA TYR A 494 18.10 -50.25 -24.82
C TYR A 494 17.69 -48.79 -24.99
N LEU A 495 17.85 -47.94 -23.96
CA LEU A 495 17.53 -46.52 -24.03
C LEU A 495 18.41 -45.79 -25.07
N THR A 496 19.71 -46.06 -25.07
CA THR A 496 20.65 -45.47 -26.05
C THR A 496 20.38 -45.93 -27.47
N VAL A 497 20.07 -47.21 -27.70
CA VAL A 497 19.67 -47.72 -29.01
C VAL A 497 18.35 -47.09 -29.47
N THR A 498 17.38 -46.92 -28.57
CA THR A 498 16.08 -46.31 -28.91
C THR A 498 16.23 -44.84 -29.28
N ILE A 499 17.06 -44.08 -28.54
CA ILE A 499 17.38 -42.68 -28.86
C ILE A 499 18.13 -42.58 -30.19
N ALA A 500 19.07 -43.48 -30.46
CA ALA A 500 19.79 -43.53 -31.74
C ALA A 500 18.85 -43.85 -32.92
N ILE A 501 17.87 -44.75 -32.74
CA ILE A 501 16.86 -45.05 -33.75
C ILE A 501 15.96 -43.83 -33.98
N ILE A 502 15.48 -43.17 -32.93
CA ILE A 502 14.65 -41.96 -33.06
C ILE A 502 15.42 -40.85 -33.79
N ALA A 503 16.69 -40.63 -33.41
CA ALA A 503 17.55 -39.65 -34.07
C ALA A 503 17.78 -40.01 -35.56
N ALA A 504 18.07 -41.28 -35.87
CA ALA A 504 18.23 -41.73 -37.25
C ALA A 504 16.94 -41.56 -38.06
N THR A 505 15.78 -41.83 -37.46
CA THR A 505 14.46 -41.68 -38.11
C THR A 505 14.12 -40.22 -38.38
N LEU A 506 14.45 -39.32 -37.44
CA LEU A 506 14.28 -37.88 -37.61
C LEU A 506 15.24 -37.31 -38.68
N VAL A 507 16.48 -37.80 -38.73
CA VAL A 507 17.44 -37.45 -39.79
C VAL A 507 16.95 -37.95 -41.16
N LEU A 508 16.38 -39.17 -41.23
CA LEU A 508 15.81 -39.72 -42.47
C LEU A 508 14.58 -38.92 -42.92
N MET A 509 13.68 -38.57 -42.00
CA MET A 509 12.54 -37.68 -42.29
C MET A 509 12.99 -36.30 -42.76
N PHE A 510 14.06 -35.75 -42.18
CA PHE A 510 14.63 -34.47 -42.60
C PHE A 510 15.27 -34.54 -43.99
N PHE A 511 15.94 -35.65 -44.32
CA PHE A 511 16.52 -35.87 -45.66
C PHE A 511 15.44 -36.12 -46.73
N MET A 512 14.40 -36.90 -46.44
CA MET A 512 13.26 -37.12 -47.35
C MET A 512 12.45 -35.85 -47.61
N ARG A 513 12.51 -34.86 -46.72
CA ARG A 513 11.85 -33.56 -46.89
C ARG A 513 12.66 -32.57 -47.77
N LYS A 514 13.92 -32.88 -48.09
CA LYS A 514 14.84 -31.99 -48.83
C LYS A 514 15.13 -32.42 -50.28
N HIS A 515 14.73 -33.62 -50.70
CA HIS A 515 14.71 -34.03 -52.11
C HIS A 515 13.37 -34.74 -52.39
N PRO A 516 12.51 -34.20 -53.28
CA PRO A 516 11.18 -34.75 -53.56
C PRO A 516 11.23 -36.11 -54.26
#